data_AF-A0A7L9S6L1-F1
#
_entry.id   AF-A0A7L9S6L1-F1
#
_cell.length_a   1.000
_cell.length_b   1.000
_cell.length_c   1.000
_cell.angle_alpha   90.00
_cell.angle_beta   90.00
_cell.angle_gamma   90.00
#
_symmetry.space_group_name_H-M   'P 1'
#
loop_
_entity.id
_entity.type
_entity.pdbx_description
1 polymer ?
#
loop_
_entity_poly.entity_id
_entity_poly.type
_entity_poly.pdbx_seq_one_letter_code
_entity_poly.pdbx_strand_id
1 'polypeptide(L)'
;MALTPQVKRTDYFQLSALGKLSFVDQQRHNLVEGQIISSSLVMWWGVKLVWQEQKNNQQITWFIYRDSLADDDFRRLARTVYQVKQPQS
;
A
#
# COMPACT_ATOMS: atom_id res chain seq x y z
N MET A 1 28.36 -10.99 17.93
CA MET A 1 26.94 -11.01 17.51
C MET A 1 26.67 -9.71 16.77
N ALA A 2 26.59 -9.74 15.44
CA ALA A 2 26.30 -8.54 14.66
C ALA A 2 24.80 -8.26 14.75
N LEU A 3 24.44 -7.10 15.28
CA LEU A 3 23.10 -6.54 15.20
C LEU A 3 22.78 -6.36 13.71
N THR A 4 21.93 -7.20 13.15
CA THR A 4 21.35 -6.96 11.83
C THR A 4 20.67 -5.60 11.90
N PRO A 5 21.07 -4.62 11.07
CA PRO A 5 20.41 -3.33 11.07
C PRO A 5 18.93 -3.57 10.82
N GLN A 6 18.07 -3.11 11.73
CA GLN A 6 16.66 -2.96 11.42
C GLN A 6 16.58 -1.95 10.30
N VAL A 7 16.58 -2.45 9.06
CA VAL A 7 16.35 -1.67 7.87
C VAL A 7 14.98 -1.04 8.08
N LYS A 8 14.97 0.27 8.30
CA LYS A 8 13.79 1.11 8.21
C LYS A 8 13.28 0.92 6.78
N ARG A 9 12.37 -0.05 6.59
CA ARG A 9 11.69 -0.28 5.31
C ARG A 9 10.90 0.99 5.02
N THR A 10 11.50 1.84 4.19
CA THR A 10 10.79 2.93 3.55
C THR A 10 10.28 2.32 2.27
N ASP A 11 9.21 1.52 2.38
CA ASP A 11 8.59 0.91 1.20
C ASP A 11 7.83 2.02 0.48
N TYR A 12 8.26 2.35 -0.74
CA TYR A 12 7.62 3.37 -1.55
C TYR A 12 6.50 2.72 -2.34
N PHE A 13 5.30 3.29 -2.26
CA PHE A 13 4.20 2.97 -3.15
C PHE A 13 3.98 4.11 -4.14
N GLN A 14 3.71 3.74 -5.38
CA GLN A 14 3.28 4.67 -6.42
C GLN A 14 1.80 4.49 -6.66
N LEU A 15 1.05 5.58 -6.51
CA LEU A 15 -0.35 5.65 -6.89
C LEU A 15 -0.43 6.34 -8.25
N SER A 16 -0.77 5.58 -9.29
CA SER A 16 -0.98 6.16 -10.62
C SER A 16 -2.19 7.09 -10.63
N ALA A 17 -2.27 7.96 -11.64
CA ALA A 17 -3.44 8.82 -11.87
C ALA A 17 -4.75 8.03 -12.03
N LEU A 18 -4.68 6.76 -12.42
CA LEU A 18 -5.81 5.85 -12.57
C LEU A 18 -6.14 5.09 -11.26
N GLY A 19 -5.46 5.39 -10.16
CA GLY A 19 -5.66 4.73 -8.88
C GLY A 19 -5.01 3.34 -8.78
N LYS A 20 -4.20 2.93 -9.76
CA LYS A 20 -3.38 1.70 -9.65
C LYS A 20 -2.24 1.93 -8.68
N LEU A 21 -2.10 1.04 -7.71
CA LEU A 21 -1.11 1.12 -6.65
C LEU A 21 -0.02 0.08 -6.90
N SER A 22 1.21 0.54 -7.07
CA SER A 22 2.38 -0.26 -7.40
C SER A 22 3.44 -0.11 -6.32
N PHE A 23 4.16 -1.18 -6.00
CA PHE A 23 5.19 -1.15 -4.96
C PHE A 23 6.57 -1.22 -5.56
N VAL A 24 7.45 -0.33 -5.11
CA VAL A 24 8.87 -0.32 -5.47
C VAL A 24 9.65 -0.87 -4.31
N ASP A 25 10.14 -2.11 -4.44
CA ASP A 25 11.04 -2.70 -3.45
C ASP A 25 12.44 -2.11 -3.64
N GLN A 26 12.89 -1.27 -2.70
CA GLN A 26 14.22 -0.66 -2.74
C GLN A 26 15.35 -1.70 -2.67
N GLN A 27 15.11 -2.88 -2.08
CA GLN A 27 16.15 -3.93 -2.03
C GLN A 27 16.34 -4.60 -3.38
N ARG A 28 15.28 -4.67 -4.20
CA ARG A 28 15.31 -5.32 -5.51
C ARG A 28 15.36 -4.33 -6.67
N HIS A 29 15.22 -3.03 -6.42
CA HIS A 29 14.98 -2.00 -7.44
C HIS A 29 13.87 -2.37 -8.44
N ASN A 30 12.99 -3.29 -8.06
CA ASN A 30 12.00 -3.89 -8.93
C ASN A 30 10.61 -3.50 -8.46
N LEU A 31 9.74 -3.26 -9.44
CA LEU A 31 8.31 -3.22 -9.20
C LEU A 31 7.85 -4.60 -8.75
N VAL A 32 7.31 -4.69 -7.55
CA VAL A 32 6.72 -5.93 -7.04
C VAL A 32 5.22 -5.88 -7.33
N GLU A 33 4.77 -6.82 -8.14
CA GLU A 33 3.36 -6.96 -8.50
C GLU A 33 2.57 -7.60 -7.36
N GLY A 34 1.39 -7.05 -7.12
CA GLY A 34 0.45 -7.56 -6.16
C GLY A 34 -0.78 -6.68 -6.10
N GLN A 35 -1.68 -7.02 -5.19
CA GLN A 35 -2.99 -6.40 -5.13
C GLN A 35 -3.34 -5.94 -3.72
N ILE A 36 -4.03 -4.81 -3.65
CA ILE A 36 -4.70 -4.39 -2.42
C ILE A 36 -5.83 -5.40 -2.17
N ILE A 37 -5.96 -5.83 -0.92
CA ILE A 37 -7.00 -6.78 -0.53
C ILE A 37 -8.07 -6.11 0.34
N SER A 38 -9.22 -6.78 0.45
CA SER A 38 -10.43 -6.30 1.14
C SER A 38 -10.24 -6.00 2.63
N SER A 39 -9.19 -6.56 3.25
CA SER A 39 -8.75 -6.27 4.61
C SER A 39 -8.22 -4.84 4.82
N SER A 40 -8.07 -4.07 3.74
CA SER A 40 -7.70 -2.64 3.80
C SER A 40 -8.85 -1.78 4.34
N LEU A 41 -8.57 -0.75 5.12
CA LEU A 41 -9.55 0.10 5.78
C LEU A 41 -9.23 1.58 5.62
N VAL A 42 -10.23 2.38 5.25
CA VAL A 42 -10.17 3.85 5.33
C VAL A 42 -10.79 4.26 6.67
N MET A 43 -10.09 5.12 7.40
CA MET A 43 -10.48 5.66 8.70
C MET A 43 -10.41 7.19 8.66
N TRP A 44 -11.00 7.86 9.64
CA TRP A 44 -10.99 9.33 9.69
C TRP A 44 -9.58 9.92 9.82
N TRP A 45 -8.66 9.18 10.44
CA TRP A 45 -7.27 9.58 10.68
C TRP A 45 -6.26 9.03 9.66
N GLY A 46 -6.67 8.14 8.74
CA GLY A 46 -5.72 7.52 7.81
C GLY A 46 -6.25 6.29 7.09
N VAL A 47 -5.35 5.51 6.49
CA VAL A 47 -5.65 4.28 5.76
C VAL A 47 -4.78 3.14 6.29
N LYS A 48 -5.41 2.05 6.71
CA LYS A 48 -4.74 0.75 6.88
C LYS A 48 -4.74 0.08 5.51
N LEU A 49 -3.60 0.10 4.83
CA LEU A 49 -3.45 -0.51 3.52
C LEU A 49 -2.89 -1.92 3.69
N VAL A 50 -3.64 -2.93 3.26
CA VAL A 50 -3.17 -4.32 3.22
C VAL A 50 -3.00 -4.72 1.77
N TRP A 51 -1.78 -5.10 1.43
CA TRP A 51 -1.39 -5.52 0.10
C TRP A 51 -0.85 -6.95 0.15
N GLN A 52 -1.11 -7.69 -0.91
CA GLN A 52 -0.69 -9.08 -1.05
C GLN A 52 0.13 -9.25 -2.32
N GLU A 53 1.36 -9.71 -2.17
CA GLU A 53 2.26 -10.06 -3.27
C GLU A 53 1.69 -11.27 -4.03
N GLN A 54 1.64 -11.17 -5.36
CA GLN A 54 1.06 -12.23 -6.19
C GLN A 54 1.94 -13.49 -6.25
N LYS A 55 3.27 -13.32 -6.12
CA LYS A 55 4.25 -14.40 -6.33
C LYS A 55 4.34 -15.39 -5.17
N ASN A 56 4.24 -14.93 -3.93
CA ASN A 56 4.47 -15.74 -2.72
C ASN A 56 3.31 -15.60 -1.70
N ASN A 57 2.25 -14.88 -2.06
CA ASN A 57 1.10 -14.61 -1.20
C ASN A 57 1.44 -13.86 0.10
N GLN A 58 2.62 -13.23 0.19
CA GLN A 58 3.05 -12.47 1.34
C GLN A 58 2.19 -11.21 1.49
N GLN A 59 1.71 -10.96 2.71
CA GLN A 59 0.95 -9.75 3.02
C GLN A 59 1.84 -8.70 3.65
N ILE A 60 1.67 -7.46 3.22
CA ILE A 60 2.32 -6.29 3.78
C ILE A 60 1.22 -5.32 4.21
N THR A 61 1.35 -4.80 5.43
CA THR A 61 0.40 -3.85 6.01
C THR A 61 1.10 -2.53 6.27
N TRP A 62 0.55 -1.44 5.76
CA TRP A 62 0.96 -0.08 6.09
C TRP A 62 -0.16 0.67 6.79
N PHE A 63 0.25 1.56 7.69
CA PHE A 63 -0.62 2.58 8.26
C PHE A 63 -0.17 3.92 7.70
N ILE A 64 -1.00 4.50 6.83
CA ILE A 64 -0.73 5.77 6.18
C ILE A 64 -1.61 6.81 6.87
N TYR A 65 -0.99 7.71 7.62
CA TYR A 65 -1.71 8.79 8.28
C TYR A 65 -2.15 9.85 7.26
N ARG A 66 -3.33 10.43 7.49
CA ARG A 66 -3.92 11.41 6.57
C ARG A 66 -3.02 12.62 6.33
N ASP A 67 -2.39 13.11 7.40
CA ASP A 67 -1.48 14.25 7.42
C ASP A 67 -0.16 14.01 6.66
N SER A 68 0.15 12.74 6.34
CA SER A 68 1.35 12.36 5.59
C SER A 68 1.15 12.41 4.07
N LEU A 69 -0.05 12.76 3.59
CA LEU A 69 -0.41 12.83 2.18
C LEU A 69 -1.04 14.18 1.83
N ALA A 70 -0.90 14.61 0.58
CA ALA A 70 -1.76 15.65 0.03
C ALA A 70 -3.22 15.16 -0.01
N ASP A 71 -4.18 16.06 0.16
CA ASP A 71 -5.62 15.71 0.21
C ASP A 71 -6.08 14.94 -1.04
N ASP A 72 -5.59 15.29 -2.22
CA ASP A 72 -5.92 14.61 -3.48
C ASP A 72 -5.38 13.18 -3.53
N ASP A 73 -4.16 12.95 -3.03
CA ASP A 73 -3.57 11.60 -2.96
C ASP A 73 -4.29 10.74 -1.93
N PHE A 74 -4.68 11.33 -0.79
CA PHE A 74 -5.51 10.65 0.19
C PHE A 74 -6.87 10.25 -0.41
N ARG A 75 -7.54 11.15 -1.15
CA ARG A 75 -8.82 10.85 -1.82
C ARG A 75 -8.68 9.72 -2.84
N ARG A 76 -7.61 9.73 -3.64
CA ARG A 76 -7.33 8.66 -4.61
C ARG A 76 -7.07 7.33 -3.90
N LEU A 77 -6.24 7.32 -2.86
CA LEU A 77 -5.95 6.11 -2.07
C LEU A 77 -7.22 5.54 -1.43
N ALA A 78 -8.03 6.40 -0.79
CA ALA A 78 -9.29 6.01 -0.19
C ALA A 78 -10.24 5.40 -1.23
N ARG A 79 -10.36 6.04 -2.41
CA ARG A 79 -11.16 5.52 -3.52
C ARG A 79 -10.68 4.13 -3.96
N THR A 80 -9.38 3.92 -4.14
CA THR A 80 -8.82 2.62 -4.52
C THR A 80 -9.19 1.55 -3.48
N VAL A 81 -9.04 1.85 -2.19
CA VAL A 81 -9.43 0.91 -1.11
C VAL A 81 -10.92 0.61 -1.12
N TYR A 82 -11.77 1.60 -1.35
CA TYR A 82 -13.22 1.38 -1.46
C TYR A 82 -13.59 0.55 -2.69
N GLN A 83 -12.92 0.72 -3.82
CA GLN A 83 -13.16 -0.05 -5.04
C GLN A 83 -12.85 -1.53 -4.85
N VAL A 84 -11.79 -1.87 -4.11
CA VAL A 84 -11.44 -3.26 -3.78
C VAL A 84 -12.50 -3.94 -2.90
N LYS A 85 -13.22 -3.17 -2.08
CA LYS A 85 -14.29 -3.70 -1.23
C LYS A 85 -15.59 -3.96 -1.96
N GLN A 86 -15.80 -3.34 -3.12
CA GLN A 86 -17.01 -3.58 -3.89
C GLN A 86 -16.84 -4.90 -4.65
N PRO A 87 -17.72 -5.89 -4.44
CA PRO A 87 -17.71 -7.10 -5.25
C PRO A 87 -17.91 -6.68 -6.72
N GLN A 88 -16.95 -7.01 -7.58
CA GLN A 88 -17.12 -6.86 -9.02
C GLN A 88 -18.26 -7.80 -9.42
N SER A 89 -19.39 -7.20 -9.77
CA SER A 89 -20.63 -7.89 -10.17
C SER A 89 -20.54 -8.41 -11.59
#